data_AF-A0A3D4TLA3-F1
#
_entry.id   AF-A0A3D4TLA3-F1
#
_cell.length_a   1.000
_cell.length_b   1.000
_cell.length_c   1.000
_cell.angle_alpha   90.00
_cell.angle_beta   90.00
_cell.angle_gamma   90.00
#
_symmetry.space_group_name_H-M   'P 1'
#
loop_
_entity.id
_entity.type
_entity.pdbx_description
1 polymer ?
#
loop_
_entity_poly.entity_id
_entity_poly.type
_entity_poly.pdbx_seq_one_letter_code
_entity_poly.pdbx_strand_id
1 'polypeptide(L)' 'PVGSVWIGWKRRGGYARAELFQFDGDREAIRRQTVAAALRGIDAQL' A
#
# COMPACT_ATOMS: atom_id res chain seq x y z
N PRO A 1 -5.76 -13.96 -6.83
CA PRO A 1 -6.95 -13.21 -6.33
C PRO A 1 -6.96 -11.80 -6.93
N VAL A 2 -8.11 -11.33 -7.43
CA VAL A 2 -8.27 -9.89 -7.71
C VAL A 2 -8.27 -9.18 -6.37
N GLY A 3 -7.43 -8.15 -6.21
CA GLY A 3 -7.26 -7.45 -4.93
C GLY A 3 -5.92 -7.62 -4.23
N SER A 4 -5.06 -8.54 -4.69
CA SER A 4 -3.70 -8.67 -4.18
C SER A 4 -2.82 -7.52 -4.68
N VAL A 5 -2.36 -6.65 -3.78
CA VAL A 5 -1.52 -5.50 -4.10
C VAL A 5 -0.33 -5.44 -3.16
N TRP A 6 0.88 -5.37 -3.72
CA TRP A 6 2.09 -5.08 -2.96
C TRP A 6 2.30 -3.57 -2.88
N ILE A 7 2.58 -3.07 -1.69
CA ILE A 7 2.97 -1.67 -1.48
C ILE A 7 4.35 -1.65 -0.84
N GLY A 8 5.25 -0.87 -1.44
CA GLY A 8 6.62 -0.67 -0.96
C GLY A 8 6.87 0.79 -0.62
N TRP A 9 7.50 1.02 0.53
CA TRP A 9 7.90 2.34 0.98
C TRP A 9 9.41 2.34 1.27
N LYS A 10 10.09 3.40 0.85
CA LYS A 10 11.52 3.57 1.07
C LYS A 10 11.82 5.04 1.35
N ARG A 11 12.50 5.28 2.47
CA ARG A 11 13.06 6.57 2.84
C ARG A 11 14.57 6.57 2.57
N ARG A 12 15.13 7.73 2.21
CA ARG A 12 16.59 7.88 2.04
C ARG A 12 17.29 7.53 3.37
N GLY A 13 18.28 6.64 3.32
CA GLY A 13 19.02 6.17 4.49
C GLY A 13 18.28 5.14 5.36
N GLY A 14 17.02 4.79 5.04
CA GLY A 14 16.24 3.77 5.74
C GLY A 14 16.15 2.45 4.97
N TYR A 15 15.79 1.39 5.67
CA TYR A 15 15.44 0.11 5.06
C TYR A 15 14.13 0.22 4.28
N ALA A 16 14.06 -0.45 3.14
CA ALA A 16 12.82 -0.56 2.39
C ALA A 16 11.85 -1.49 3.12
N ARG A 17 10.59 -1.09 3.25
CA ARG A 17 9.50 -1.93 3.73
C ARG A 17 8.59 -2.26 2.56
N ALA A 18 8.20 -3.52 2.44
CA ALA A 18 7.17 -3.95 1.50
C ALA A 18 6.14 -4.81 2.24
N GLU A 19 4.87 -4.63 1.91
CA GLU A 19 3.76 -5.35 2.52
C GLU A 19 2.72 -5.73 1.48
N LEU A 20 2.17 -6.93 1.62
CA LEU A 20 1.10 -7.44 0.77
C LEU A 20 -0.25 -7.10 1.40
N PHE A 21 -1.10 -6.43 0.62
CA PHE A 21 -2.49 -6.16 0.96
C PHE A 21 -3.41 -7.03 0.11
N GLN A 22 -4.53 -7.45 0.70
CA GLN A 22 -5.67 -7.99 -0.03
C GLN A 22 -6.82 -7.01 0.14
N PHE A 23 -7.28 -6.45 -0.98
CA PHE A 23 -8.41 -5.53 -1.01
C PHE A 23 -9.61 -6.18 -1.68
N ASP A 24 -10.80 -5.92 -1.12
CA ASP A 24 -12.06 -6.40 -1.68
C ASP A 24 -12.73 -5.33 -2.55
N GLY A 25 -13.62 -5.79 -3.44
CA GLY A 25 -14.41 -4.94 -4.32
C GLY A 25 -13.94 -4.94 -5.77
N ASP A 26 -14.51 -4.04 -6.55
CA ASP A 26 -14.15 -3.86 -7.96
C ASP A 26 -12.80 -3.13 -8.14
N ARG A 27 -12.40 -2.93 -9.40
CA ARG A 27 -11.13 -2.28 -9.73
C ARG A 27 -11.02 -0.85 -9.19
N GLU A 28 -12.12 -0.10 -9.13
CA GLU A 28 -12.10 1.28 -8.64
C GLU A 28 -11.99 1.32 -7.12
N ALA A 29 -12.71 0.43 -6.43
CA ALA A 29 -12.61 0.23 -4.99
C ALA A 29 -11.20 -0.19 -4.57
N ILE A 30 -10.60 -1.17 -5.27
CA ILE A 30 -9.22 -1.61 -5.01
C ILE A 30 -8.24 -0.45 -5.21
N ARG A 31 -8.40 0.36 -6.27
CA ARG A 31 -7.53 1.53 -6.51
C ARG A 31 -7.63 2.55 -5.37
N ARG A 32 -8.83 2.89 -4.93
CA ARG A 32 -9.04 3.83 -3.80
C ARG A 32 -8.42 3.32 -2.50
N GLN A 33 -8.63 2.04 -2.18
CA GLN A 33 -8.07 1.41 -0.99
C GLN A 33 -6.54 1.35 -1.03
N THR A 34 -5.97 1.05 -2.20
CA THR A 34 -4.51 1.03 -2.41
C THR A 34 -3.89 2.40 -2.12
N VAL A 35 -4.48 3.48 -2.66
CA VAL A 35 -3.99 4.84 -2.41
C VAL A 35 -4.07 5.19 -0.93
N ALA A 36 -5.20 4.89 -0.27
CA ALA A 36 -5.35 5.16 1.16
C ALA A 36 -4.33 4.38 2.01
N ALA A 37 -4.07 3.11 1.68
CA ALA A 37 -3.07 2.29 2.38
C ALA A 37 -1.64 2.81 2.14
N ALA A 38 -1.31 3.21 0.92
CA ALA A 38 -0.01 3.78 0.58
C ALA A 38 0.27 5.07 1.37
N LEU A 39 -0.73 5.96 1.48
CA LEU A 39 -0.61 7.20 2.26
C LEU A 39 -0.43 6.92 3.76
N ARG A 40 -1.24 6.03 4.35
CA ARG A 40 -1.06 5.62 5.76
C ARG A 40 0.32 5.05 6.05
N GLY A 41 0.90 4.30 5.12
CA GLY A 41 2.25 3.77 5.29
C GLY A 41 3.36 4.82 5.18
N ILE A 42 3.09 5.98 4.57
CA ILE A 42 4.00 7.14 4.61
C ILE A 42 3.91 7.81 5.99
N ASP A 43 2.70 8.04 6.51
CA ASP A 43 2.51 8.64 7.84
C ASP A 43 3.16 7.80 8.95
N ALA A 44 3.10 6.47 8.82
CA ALA A 44 3.76 5.55 9.76
C ALA A 44 5.31 5.56 9.68
N GLN A 45 5.92 6.28 8.72
CA GLN A 45 7.37 6.41 8.55
C GLN A 45 7.93 7.80 8.90
N LEU A 46 7.06 8.73 9.30
CA LEU A 46 7.47 10.01 9.88
C LEU A 46 8.00 9.78 11.29
#